data_AF-A0A7M5WMM5-F1
#
_entry.id   AF-A0A7M5WMM5-F1
#
_cell.length_a   1.000
_cell.length_b   1.000
_cell.length_c   1.000
_cell.angle_alpha   90.00
_cell.angle_beta   90.00
_cell.angle_gamma   90.00
#
_symmetry.space_group_name_H-M   'P 1'
#
loop_
_entity.id
_entity.type
_entity.pdbx_description
1 polymer ?
#
loop_
_entity_poly.entity_id
_entity_poly.type
_entity_poly.pdbx_seq_one_letter_code
_entity_poly.pdbx_strand_id
1 'polypeptide(L)'
;MNLNSLSLSTQFEDEYDGKKYSFDFNALKKVQRRERAKIFLFMLVIFVLASALVVMTILYRNKMDDNKDLSITLTATKVKLTAARNKTANIGEKCHSTGNITKCGKNAYCRKSNIGKYFCDCLTGYMSDGSADCQDVHFSIDFKEPTTNHLPELRRLHFLQSDALSICFWFKLNNASHSRWMSAFLYTSVEIEGDNDLSIWVTKDQAHVYLKSSGKRIAQTTFPENEWSHLCWIWENSGRWLTYVNGDLKKAGFEANDKFQSSFPDSLGNLVLGQDKDEDTINQDAQMLHGSISQFMIYNSMLTRDDVVAVYQNRAPIDNIVVGWWQFKNITNSPTNEIAEGPFPKEILDREVV
;
A
#
# COMPACT_ATOMS: atom_id res chain seq x y z
N MET A 1 50.99 -40.58 3.10
CA MET A 1 51.19 -39.12 3.24
C MET A 1 49.98 -38.54 3.95
N ASN A 2 50.20 -37.86 5.08
CA ASN A 2 49.15 -37.38 5.99
C ASN A 2 48.80 -35.93 5.61
N LEU A 3 47.60 -35.68 5.09
CA LEU A 3 47.17 -34.39 4.50
C LEU A 3 46.63 -33.37 5.53
N ASN A 4 46.92 -33.53 6.82
CA ASN A 4 46.26 -32.77 7.91
C ASN A 4 47.05 -31.57 8.46
N SER A 5 48.01 -30.98 7.75
CA SER A 5 48.75 -29.83 8.29
C SER A 5 49.26 -28.82 7.26
N LEU A 6 48.44 -28.40 6.30
CA LEU A 6 48.69 -27.15 5.58
C LEU A 6 47.95 -25.98 6.25
N SER A 7 48.68 -25.19 7.02
CA SER A 7 48.24 -23.84 7.41
C SER A 7 48.51 -22.89 6.23
N LEU A 8 47.45 -22.48 5.54
CA LEU A 8 47.54 -21.43 4.54
C LEU A 8 47.35 -20.08 5.26
N SER A 9 48.43 -19.32 5.39
CA SER A 9 48.37 -17.90 5.77
C SER A 9 48.87 -17.07 4.60
N THR A 10 48.04 -16.16 4.12
CA THR A 10 48.43 -15.21 3.07
C THR A 10 48.63 -13.85 3.72
N GLN A 11 49.78 -13.23 3.45
CA GLN A 11 50.06 -11.86 3.85
C GLN A 11 49.81 -10.96 2.64
N PHE A 12 49.11 -9.86 2.87
CA PHE A 12 48.92 -8.81 1.87
C PHE A 12 49.41 -7.49 2.49
N GLU A 13 50.14 -6.72 1.70
CA GLU A 13 50.65 -5.41 2.07
C GLU A 13 49.81 -4.39 1.33
N ASP A 14 49.19 -3.47 2.08
CA ASP A 14 48.34 -2.43 1.51
C ASP A 14 49.23 -1.36 0.85
N GLU A 15 48.98 -1.12 -0.43
CA GLU A 15 49.78 -0.24 -1.28
C GLU A 15 49.68 1.24 -0.86
N TYR A 16 48.67 1.60 -0.05
CA TYR A 16 48.44 2.98 0.39
C TYR A 16 49.06 3.35 1.73
N ASP A 17 49.24 2.40 2.65
CA ASP A 17 49.77 2.69 4.00
C ASP A 17 50.96 1.82 4.43
N GLY A 18 51.36 0.85 3.60
CA GLY A 18 52.48 -0.06 3.87
C GLY A 18 52.25 -1.00 5.06
N LYS A 19 51.02 -1.10 5.58
CA LYS A 19 50.70 -2.04 6.66
C LYS A 19 50.51 -3.44 6.09
N LYS A 20 51.12 -4.41 6.79
CA LYS A 20 50.99 -5.83 6.49
C LYS A 20 49.83 -6.42 7.26
N TYR A 21 48.86 -6.96 6.54
CA TYR A 21 47.73 -7.67 7.10
C TYR A 21 47.93 -9.18 6.90
N SER A 22 47.83 -9.96 7.99
CA SER A 22 47.83 -11.42 7.89
C SER A 22 46.41 -11.95 8.01
N PHE A 23 45.97 -12.71 7.01
CA PHE A 23 44.65 -13.34 7.05
C PHE A 23 44.77 -14.79 7.53
N ASP A 24 44.21 -15.09 8.71
CA ASP A 24 44.17 -16.45 9.26
C ASP A 24 42.86 -17.16 8.87
N PHE A 25 42.94 -18.03 7.86
CA PHE A 25 41.81 -18.83 7.41
C PHE A 25 41.26 -19.80 8.49
N ASN A 26 42.06 -20.16 9.51
CA ASN A 26 41.60 -21.00 10.61
C ASN A 26 40.70 -20.22 11.57
N ALA A 27 40.98 -18.93 11.80
CA ALA A 27 40.10 -18.05 12.55
C ALA A 27 38.73 -17.92 11.88
N LEU A 28 38.70 -17.78 10.54
CA LEU A 28 37.45 -17.71 9.77
C LEU A 28 36.62 -18.99 9.86
N LYS A 29 37.26 -20.16 9.73
CA LYS A 29 36.58 -21.47 9.91
C LYS A 29 36.01 -21.63 11.31
N LYS A 30 36.67 -21.09 12.34
CA LYS A 30 36.20 -21.12 13.73
C LYS A 30 34.99 -20.22 13.95
N VAL A 31 34.97 -19.03 13.33
CA VAL A 31 33.80 -18.13 13.32
C VAL A 31 32.62 -18.78 12.58
N GLN A 32 32.86 -19.36 11.40
CA GLN A 32 31.82 -20.03 10.61
C GLN A 32 31.20 -21.23 11.35
N ARG A 33 32.00 -22.00 12.11
CA ARG A 33 31.48 -23.08 12.97
C ARG A 33 30.63 -22.56 14.13
N ARG A 34 31.00 -21.43 14.75
CA ARG A 34 30.21 -20.79 15.81
C ARG A 34 28.88 -20.27 15.29
N GLU A 35 28.86 -19.64 14.11
CA GLU A 35 27.61 -19.16 13.50
C GLU A 35 26.69 -20.30 13.06
N ARG A 36 27.24 -21.39 12.50
CA ARG A 36 26.44 -22.60 12.22
C ARG A 36 25.83 -23.22 13.47
N ALA A 37 26.55 -23.23 14.60
CA ALA A 37 26.03 -23.72 15.87
C ALA A 37 24.89 -22.83 16.41
N LYS A 38 24.98 -21.50 16.25
CA LYS A 38 23.89 -20.57 16.61
C LYS A 38 22.65 -20.78 15.76
N ILE A 39 22.81 -20.94 14.44
CA ILE A 39 21.69 -21.23 13.52
C ILE A 39 21.03 -22.57 13.88
N PHE A 40 21.83 -23.60 14.17
CA PHE A 40 21.30 -24.90 14.59
C PHE A 40 20.53 -24.82 15.93
N LEU A 41 21.06 -24.08 16.90
CA LEU A 41 20.39 -23.85 18.18
C LEU A 41 19.07 -23.09 18.01
N PHE A 42 19.05 -22.07 17.14
CA PHE A 42 17.84 -21.31 16.81
C PHE A 42 16.77 -22.20 16.16
N MET A 43 17.15 -23.04 15.19
CA MET A 43 16.26 -24.01 14.55
C MET A 43 15.71 -25.03 15.55
N LEU A 44 16.52 -25.49 16.51
CA LEU A 44 16.09 -26.39 17.58
C LEU A 44 15.03 -25.73 18.49
N VAL A 45 15.21 -24.46 18.85
CA VAL A 45 14.22 -23.70 19.66
C VAL A 45 12.89 -23.57 18.92
N ILE A 46 12.92 -23.23 17.62
CA ILE A 46 11.70 -23.17 16.79
C ILE A 46 10.97 -24.51 16.77
N PHE A 47 11.70 -25.61 16.60
CA PHE A 47 11.12 -26.95 16.56
C PHE A 47 10.44 -27.35 17.88
N VAL A 48 11.05 -27.00 19.02
CA VAL A 48 10.48 -27.24 20.35
C VAL A 48 9.20 -26.41 20.56
N LEU A 49 9.21 -25.14 20.17
CA LEU A 49 8.03 -24.27 20.27
C LEU A 49 6.87 -24.74 19.38
N ALA A 50 7.15 -25.14 18.15
CA ALA A 50 6.14 -25.70 17.25
C ALA A 50 5.53 -27.00 17.81
N SER A 51 6.36 -27.87 18.37
CA SER A 51 5.90 -29.11 19.02
C SER A 51 5.01 -28.83 20.23
N ALA A 52 5.37 -27.85 21.06
CA ALA A 52 4.55 -27.44 22.21
C ALA A 52 3.18 -26.86 21.78
N LEU A 53 3.15 -26.09 20.68
CA LEU A 53 1.90 -25.55 20.14
C LEU A 53 0.96 -26.67 19.68
N VAL A 54 1.48 -27.68 18.97
CA VAL A 54 0.69 -28.85 18.54
C VAL A 54 0.11 -29.60 19.73
N VAL A 55 0.91 -29.83 20.78
CA VAL A 55 0.43 -30.48 22.02
C VAL A 55 -0.66 -29.64 22.68
N MET A 56 -0.51 -28.32 22.77
CA MET A 56 -1.53 -27.43 23.31
C MET A 56 -2.83 -27.45 22.50
N THR A 57 -2.75 -27.51 21.16
CA THR A 57 -3.93 -27.64 20.30
C THR A 57 -4.64 -28.97 20.52
N ILE A 58 -3.90 -30.08 20.68
CA ILE A 58 -4.47 -31.40 20.97
C ILE A 58 -5.16 -31.41 22.35
N LEU A 59 -4.50 -30.87 23.38
CA LEU A 59 -5.06 -30.76 24.73
C LEU A 59 -6.31 -29.88 24.77
N TYR A 60 -6.30 -28.76 24.03
CA TYR A 60 -7.46 -27.87 23.91
C TYR A 60 -8.63 -28.56 23.21
N ARG A 61 -8.37 -29.32 22.15
CA ARG A 61 -9.39 -30.09 21.43
C ARG A 61 -10.00 -31.18 22.30
N ASN A 62 -9.18 -31.94 23.04
CA ASN A 62 -9.67 -32.98 23.94
C ASN A 62 -10.51 -32.40 25.09
N LYS A 63 -10.12 -31.23 25.63
CA LYS A 63 -10.91 -30.53 26.66
C LYS A 63 -12.27 -30.03 26.16
N MET A 64 -12.41 -29.78 24.85
CA MET A 64 -13.70 -29.41 24.25
C MET A 64 -14.59 -30.63 23.99
N ASP A 65 -14.03 -31.81 23.78
CA ASP A 65 -14.79 -33.04 23.57
C ASP A 65 -15.38 -33.61 24.89
N ASP A 66 -14.78 -33.31 26.05
CA ASP A 66 -15.30 -33.67 27.37
C ASP A 66 -16.50 -32.82 27.84
N ASN A 67 -16.94 -31.86 27.03
CA ASN A 67 -18.04 -30.94 27.36
C ASN A 67 -19.32 -31.22 26.53
N LYS A 68 -19.58 -32.50 26.22
CA LYS A 68 -20.71 -32.93 25.37
C LYS A 68 -22.07 -33.05 26.04
N ASP A 69 -22.19 -32.79 27.34
CA ASP A 69 -23.48 -32.83 28.05
C ASP A 69 -23.81 -31.51 28.77
N LEU A 70 -23.84 -30.41 28.01
CA LEU A 70 -24.60 -29.23 28.42
C LEU A 70 -25.83 -29.06 27.51
N SER A 71 -26.82 -29.93 27.69
CA SER A 71 -28.17 -29.69 27.20
C SER A 71 -28.76 -28.52 28.00
N ILE A 72 -28.63 -27.31 27.46
CA ILE A 72 -29.33 -26.13 27.99
C ILE A 72 -30.82 -26.32 27.67
N THR A 73 -31.58 -26.77 28.66
CA THR A 73 -33.05 -26.70 28.64
C THR A 73 -33.46 -25.23 28.69
N LEU A 74 -33.75 -24.65 27.53
CA LEU A 74 -34.34 -23.32 27.41
C LEU A 74 -35.80 -23.37 27.85
N THR A 75 -36.03 -23.15 29.15
CA THR A 75 -37.35 -22.84 29.67
C THR A 75 -37.83 -21.55 29.01
N ALA A 76 -38.98 -21.62 28.34
CA ALA A 76 -39.61 -20.54 27.60
C ALA A 76 -39.96 -19.35 28.52
N THR A 77 -38.99 -18.49 28.80
CA THR A 77 -39.25 -17.12 29.22
C THR A 77 -39.49 -16.31 27.95
N LYS A 78 -40.70 -15.75 27.82
CA LYS A 78 -41.10 -14.81 26.77
C LYS A 78 -40.13 -13.62 26.70
N VAL A 79 -39.02 -13.79 25.98
CA VAL A 79 -38.20 -12.67 25.54
C VAL A 79 -38.91 -12.11 24.32
N LYS A 80 -39.53 -10.93 24.47
CA LYS A 80 -39.87 -10.08 23.35
C LYS A 80 -38.56 -9.75 22.63
N LEU A 81 -38.23 -10.55 21.61
CA LEU A 81 -37.27 -10.18 20.57
C LEU A 81 -37.90 -9.02 19.82
N THR A 82 -37.69 -7.82 20.33
CA THR A 82 -37.78 -6.62 19.52
C THR A 82 -36.65 -6.76 18.51
N ALA A 83 -36.98 -7.20 17.29
CA ALA A 83 -36.07 -7.08 16.18
C ALA A 83 -35.61 -5.62 16.15
N ALA A 84 -34.36 -5.37 16.54
CA ALA A 84 -33.70 -4.13 16.23
C ALA A 84 -33.57 -4.14 14.71
N ARG A 85 -34.60 -3.63 14.02
CA ARG A 85 -34.48 -3.20 12.63
C ARG A 85 -33.22 -2.33 12.63
N ASN A 86 -32.20 -2.76 11.89
CA ASN A 86 -31.17 -1.85 11.40
C ASN A 86 -31.92 -0.78 10.60
N LYS A 87 -32.35 0.28 11.30
CA LYS A 87 -32.82 1.50 10.66
C LYS A 87 -31.56 2.07 10.03
N THR A 88 -31.42 1.89 8.73
CA THR A 88 -30.65 2.79 7.90
C THR A 88 -31.17 4.19 8.18
N ALA A 89 -30.36 4.97 8.92
CA ALA A 89 -30.62 6.37 9.17
C ALA A 89 -30.64 7.11 7.82
N ASN A 90 -31.63 7.98 7.60
CA ASN A 90 -31.68 8.76 6.37
C ASN A 90 -30.48 9.72 6.29
N ILE A 91 -30.07 10.05 5.06
CA ILE A 91 -29.03 11.05 4.76
C ILE A 91 -29.34 12.34 5.54
N GLY A 92 -28.42 12.77 6.42
CA GLY A 92 -28.58 13.98 7.24
C GLY A 92 -29.23 13.79 8.61
N GLU A 93 -29.48 12.56 9.08
CA GLU A 93 -29.93 12.33 10.47
C GLU A 93 -28.86 12.77 11.50
N LYS A 94 -29.34 13.42 12.58
CA LYS A 94 -28.53 13.93 13.68
C LYS A 94 -27.87 12.77 14.45
N CYS A 95 -26.54 12.74 14.54
CA CYS A 95 -25.81 11.77 15.35
C CYS A 95 -26.11 12.05 16.85
N HIS A 96 -26.88 11.17 17.54
CA HIS A 96 -27.37 11.40 18.92
C HIS A 96 -26.45 10.77 19.98
N SER A 97 -25.46 11.51 20.49
CA SER A 97 -24.92 11.18 21.82
C SER A 97 -25.83 11.83 22.87
N THR A 98 -26.04 11.18 24.03
CA THR A 98 -26.78 11.75 25.16
C THR A 98 -26.18 13.10 25.56
N GLY A 99 -26.79 14.20 25.09
CA GLY A 99 -26.49 15.57 25.51
C GLY A 99 -25.84 16.50 24.48
N ASN A 100 -25.20 16.00 23.42
CA ASN A 100 -24.63 16.84 22.35
C ASN A 100 -24.93 16.25 20.96
N ILE A 101 -25.67 17.01 20.16
CA ILE A 101 -25.97 16.71 18.75
C ILE A 101 -24.73 17.07 17.93
N THR A 102 -23.89 16.10 17.60
CA THR A 102 -22.92 16.29 16.51
C THR A 102 -23.67 16.04 15.20
N LYS A 103 -23.77 17.07 14.35
CA LYS A 103 -24.29 16.88 13.00
C LYS A 103 -23.15 16.31 12.17
N CYS A 104 -23.33 15.11 11.64
CA CYS A 104 -22.42 14.50 10.69
C CYS A 104 -22.34 15.43 9.44
N GLY A 105 -21.18 15.55 8.80
CA GLY A 105 -20.94 16.50 7.70
C GLY A 105 -21.73 16.20 6.42
N LYS A 106 -21.62 17.08 5.41
CA LYS A 106 -22.21 16.85 4.10
C LYS A 106 -21.66 15.55 3.50
N ASN A 107 -22.55 14.79 2.87
CA ASN A 107 -22.25 13.47 2.30
C ASN A 107 -21.73 12.46 3.32
N ALA A 108 -22.17 12.57 4.59
CA ALA A 108 -21.96 11.57 5.63
C ALA A 108 -23.29 11.01 6.14
N TYR A 109 -23.26 9.80 6.68
CA TYR A 109 -24.35 9.18 7.43
C TYR A 109 -23.90 8.83 8.84
N CYS A 110 -24.87 8.60 9.72
CA CYS A 110 -24.61 8.23 11.11
C CYS A 110 -24.70 6.72 11.28
N ARG A 111 -23.67 6.09 11.86
CA ARG A 111 -23.75 4.70 12.34
C ARG A 111 -23.71 4.65 13.86
N LYS A 112 -24.46 3.71 14.44
CA LYS A 112 -24.40 3.39 15.87
C LYS A 112 -23.56 2.13 16.10
N SER A 113 -22.62 2.16 17.03
CA SER A 113 -21.87 0.97 17.43
C SER A 113 -22.63 0.12 18.45
N ASN A 114 -22.18 -1.12 18.61
CA ASN A 114 -22.73 -2.10 19.56
C ASN A 114 -22.61 -1.65 21.03
N ILE A 115 -21.73 -0.69 21.33
CA ILE A 115 -21.56 -0.10 22.66
C ILE A 115 -22.33 1.22 22.84
N GLY A 116 -23.23 1.55 21.91
CA GLY A 116 -24.09 2.74 22.00
C GLY A 116 -23.42 4.06 21.64
N LYS A 117 -22.19 4.03 21.11
CA LYS A 117 -21.53 5.23 20.56
C LYS A 117 -22.02 5.49 19.13
N TYR A 118 -22.01 6.74 18.71
CA TYR A 118 -22.36 7.15 17.35
C TYR A 118 -21.11 7.62 16.62
N PHE A 119 -20.99 7.25 15.35
CA PHE A 119 -19.91 7.65 14.47
C PHE A 119 -20.52 8.23 13.19
N CYS A 120 -19.78 9.13 12.56
CA CYS A 120 -20.06 9.57 11.22
C CYS A 120 -19.26 8.68 10.26
N ASP A 121 -19.84 8.34 9.12
CA ASP A 121 -19.12 7.70 8.02
C ASP A 121 -19.52 8.42 6.73
N CYS A 122 -18.58 8.63 5.82
CA CYS A 122 -18.89 9.20 4.52
C CYS A 122 -19.76 8.24 3.69
N LEU A 123 -20.65 8.82 2.88
CA LEU A 123 -21.36 8.09 1.83
C LEU A 123 -20.35 7.49 0.85
N THR A 124 -20.69 6.37 0.24
CA THR A 124 -19.88 5.75 -0.82
C THR A 124 -19.54 6.79 -1.90
N GLY A 125 -18.27 6.82 -2.31
CA GLY A 125 -17.76 7.82 -3.26
C GLY A 125 -17.27 9.12 -2.61
N TYR A 126 -17.33 9.22 -1.28
CA TYR A 126 -16.77 10.33 -0.51
C TYR A 126 -15.77 9.86 0.55
N MET A 127 -14.79 10.71 0.89
CA MET A 127 -13.76 10.43 1.90
C MET A 127 -13.68 11.53 2.96
N SER A 128 -13.58 11.13 4.23
CA SER A 128 -13.29 11.89 5.47
C SER A 128 -13.69 10.99 6.68
N ASP A 129 -13.63 11.51 7.91
CA ASP A 129 -14.24 10.88 9.10
C ASP A 129 -15.76 11.08 9.18
N GLY A 130 -16.33 11.82 8.23
CA GLY A 130 -17.73 12.23 8.23
C GLY A 130 -18.13 13.20 9.34
N SER A 131 -17.20 13.60 10.22
CA SER A 131 -17.45 14.63 11.24
C SER A 131 -17.47 16.02 10.60
N ALA A 132 -16.69 16.21 9.53
CA ALA A 132 -16.75 17.32 8.60
C ALA A 132 -17.31 16.89 7.23
N ASP A 133 -17.47 17.85 6.31
CA ASP A 133 -17.93 17.59 4.95
C ASP A 133 -17.01 16.59 4.24
N CYS A 134 -17.60 15.49 3.78
CA CYS A 134 -16.87 14.46 3.04
C CYS A 134 -16.52 14.93 1.64
N GLN A 135 -15.28 14.68 1.24
CA GLN A 135 -14.74 15.10 -0.03
C GLN A 135 -15.12 14.11 -1.12
N ASP A 136 -15.60 14.63 -2.24
CA ASP A 136 -15.97 13.82 -3.40
C ASP A 136 -14.71 13.24 -4.05
N VAL A 137 -14.67 11.91 -4.15
CA VAL A 137 -13.59 11.17 -4.81
C VAL A 137 -14.10 10.35 -6.00
N HIS A 138 -15.36 10.53 -6.39
CA HIS A 138 -16.02 9.79 -7.46
C HIS A 138 -15.81 10.50 -8.81
N PHE A 139 -14.56 10.60 -9.23
CA PHE A 139 -14.21 11.06 -10.57
C PHE A 139 -12.97 10.31 -11.07
N SER A 140 -12.80 10.25 -12.38
CA SER A 140 -11.57 9.77 -13.02
C SER A 140 -10.97 10.87 -13.89
N ILE A 141 -9.67 10.77 -14.08
CA ILE A 141 -8.93 11.57 -15.07
C ILE A 141 -8.62 10.64 -16.22
N ASP A 142 -9.10 10.99 -17.42
CA ASP A 142 -8.82 10.25 -18.65
C ASP A 142 -7.63 10.86 -19.39
N PHE A 143 -6.65 10.02 -19.72
CA PHE A 143 -5.44 10.36 -20.46
C PHE A 143 -5.61 9.85 -21.90
N LYS A 144 -6.22 10.70 -22.74
CA LYS A 144 -6.60 10.36 -24.12
C LYS A 144 -5.47 10.62 -25.11
N GLU A 145 -4.81 11.76 -24.96
CA GLU A 145 -3.78 12.24 -25.89
C GLU A 145 -2.57 12.76 -25.09
N PRO A 146 -1.35 12.57 -25.61
CA PRO A 146 -0.13 13.16 -25.04
C PRO A 146 -0.24 14.68 -24.98
N THR A 147 0.04 15.26 -23.80
CA THR A 147 0.06 16.72 -23.66
C THR A 147 1.21 17.21 -22.79
N THR A 148 1.84 18.31 -23.16
CA THR A 148 2.90 18.95 -22.38
C THR A 148 2.39 20.07 -21.47
N ASN A 149 1.23 20.65 -21.80
CA ASN A 149 0.80 21.94 -21.24
C ASN A 149 -0.24 21.82 -20.13
N HIS A 150 -0.77 20.62 -19.88
CA HIS A 150 -2.02 20.43 -19.15
C HIS A 150 -2.02 19.16 -18.29
N LEU A 151 -0.94 18.94 -17.54
CA LEU A 151 -0.82 17.77 -16.68
C LEU A 151 -1.60 17.94 -15.37
N PRO A 152 -2.25 16.88 -14.85
CA PRO A 152 -2.73 16.87 -13.47
C PRO A 152 -1.51 16.90 -12.53
N GLU A 153 -1.12 18.11 -12.12
CA GLU A 153 0.10 18.37 -11.35
C GLU A 153 -0.22 19.03 -10.01
N LEU A 154 0.19 18.39 -8.92
CA LEU A 154 0.27 18.99 -7.59
C LEU A 154 1.67 19.56 -7.39
N ARG A 155 1.78 20.88 -7.29
CA ARG A 155 3.06 21.58 -7.13
C ARG A 155 3.38 21.89 -5.68
N ARG A 156 4.68 21.91 -5.36
CA ARG A 156 5.20 22.20 -4.01
C ARG A 156 4.57 21.30 -2.94
N LEU A 157 4.37 20.03 -3.29
CA LEU A 157 4.03 19.01 -2.31
C LEU A 157 5.19 18.83 -1.36
N HIS A 158 4.91 18.97 -0.08
CA HIS A 158 5.89 18.75 0.96
C HIS A 158 5.71 17.34 1.50
N PHE A 159 6.63 16.46 1.14
CA PHE A 159 6.77 15.19 1.84
C PHE A 159 7.61 15.47 3.07
N LEU A 160 6.98 15.50 4.25
CA LEU A 160 7.73 15.43 5.50
C LEU A 160 8.56 14.14 5.48
N GLN A 161 9.77 14.20 6.04
CA GLN A 161 10.65 13.03 6.15
C GLN A 161 9.84 11.82 6.60
N SER A 162 9.79 10.80 5.74
CA SER A 162 8.94 9.65 5.97
C SER A 162 9.73 8.37 5.88
N ASP A 163 9.61 7.56 6.93
CA ASP A 163 10.20 6.24 7.00
C ASP A 163 9.29 5.17 6.39
N ALA A 164 8.08 5.53 5.94
CA ALA A 164 7.16 4.61 5.32
C ALA A 164 6.16 5.32 4.41
N LEU A 165 5.91 4.73 3.23
CA LEU A 165 4.95 5.24 2.27
C LEU A 165 3.99 4.14 1.84
N SER A 166 2.72 4.49 1.65
CA SER A 166 1.76 3.66 0.92
C SER A 166 1.13 4.48 -0.18
N ILE A 167 1.06 3.91 -1.38
CA ILE A 167 0.51 4.57 -2.57
C ILE A 167 -0.53 3.64 -3.14
N CYS A 168 -1.77 4.11 -3.24
CA CYS A 168 -2.89 3.35 -3.75
C CYS A 168 -3.64 4.15 -4.81
N PHE A 169 -4.05 3.49 -5.89
CA PHE A 169 -4.87 4.11 -6.92
C PHE A 169 -5.60 3.05 -7.75
N TRP A 170 -6.72 3.47 -8.33
CA TRP A 170 -7.39 2.76 -9.39
C TRP A 170 -6.88 3.25 -10.73
N PHE A 171 -6.67 2.32 -11.66
CA PHE A 171 -6.33 2.64 -13.04
C PHE A 171 -7.01 1.69 -14.02
N LYS A 172 -7.17 2.16 -15.25
CA LYS A 172 -7.71 1.39 -16.38
C LYS A 172 -6.81 1.65 -17.58
N LEU A 173 -6.40 0.59 -18.28
CA LEU A 173 -5.59 0.70 -19.50
C LEU A 173 -6.48 0.62 -20.73
N ASN A 174 -6.48 1.63 -21.59
CA ASN A 174 -7.32 1.65 -22.81
C ASN A 174 -6.60 1.04 -24.03
N ASN A 175 -5.30 0.79 -23.91
CA ASN A 175 -4.49 0.15 -24.95
C ASN A 175 -3.44 -0.77 -24.31
N ALA A 176 -3.90 -1.82 -23.64
CA ALA A 176 -3.01 -2.79 -22.99
C ALA A 176 -2.17 -3.58 -24.02
N SER A 177 -2.48 -3.51 -25.31
CA SER A 177 -1.63 -4.11 -26.35
C SER A 177 -0.26 -3.41 -26.50
N HIS A 178 -0.09 -2.20 -25.93
CA HIS A 178 1.21 -1.55 -25.87
C HIS A 178 2.18 -2.30 -24.94
N SER A 179 3.29 -2.78 -25.50
CA SER A 179 4.37 -3.41 -24.75
C SER A 179 5.29 -2.39 -24.04
N ARG A 180 4.95 -1.10 -24.07
CA ARG A 180 5.75 0.00 -23.52
C ARG A 180 5.32 0.33 -22.10
N TRP A 181 6.28 0.80 -21.31
CA TRP A 181 6.06 1.29 -19.95
C TRP A 181 5.32 2.62 -20.00
N MET A 182 4.22 2.69 -19.25
CA MET A 182 3.40 3.89 -19.09
C MET A 182 3.52 4.40 -17.66
N SER A 183 3.81 5.67 -17.47
CA SER A 183 3.89 6.30 -16.15
C SER A 183 2.48 6.51 -15.60
N ALA A 184 2.16 5.83 -14.48
CA ALA A 184 0.94 6.13 -13.75
C ALA A 184 1.07 7.46 -12.99
N PHE A 185 2.25 7.71 -12.42
CA PHE A 185 2.60 9.00 -11.84
C PHE A 185 4.11 9.15 -11.71
N LEU A 186 4.52 10.40 -11.55
CA LEU A 186 5.89 10.82 -11.25
C LEU A 186 5.86 11.88 -10.14
N TYR A 187 6.67 11.69 -9.11
CA TYR A 187 7.09 12.73 -8.19
C TYR A 187 8.56 13.07 -8.42
N THR A 188 8.84 14.37 -8.52
CA THR A 188 10.19 14.94 -8.57
C THR A 188 10.35 15.96 -7.45
N SER A 189 11.37 15.78 -6.62
CA SER A 189 11.77 16.76 -5.62
C SER A 189 12.54 17.91 -6.27
N VAL A 190 12.58 19.05 -5.60
CA VAL A 190 13.36 20.22 -6.00
C VAL A 190 14.84 20.06 -5.60
N GLU A 191 15.16 19.12 -4.71
CA GLU A 191 16.47 19.01 -4.05
C GLU A 191 17.33 17.86 -4.58
N ILE A 192 16.72 16.80 -5.14
CA ILE A 192 17.47 15.68 -5.70
C ILE A 192 17.74 15.96 -7.17
N GLU A 193 19.03 16.09 -7.51
CA GLU A 193 19.49 16.01 -8.90
C GLU A 193 19.26 14.58 -9.43
N GLY A 194 18.26 14.40 -10.27
CA GLY A 194 17.99 13.14 -10.96
C GLY A 194 16.55 13.01 -11.46
N ASP A 195 16.38 12.19 -12.50
CA ASP A 195 15.06 11.80 -12.98
C ASP A 195 14.45 10.75 -12.04
N ASN A 196 13.13 10.84 -11.79
CA ASN A 196 12.31 9.84 -11.10
C ASN A 196 12.63 9.58 -9.61
N ASP A 197 12.35 10.56 -8.73
CA ASP A 197 12.46 10.37 -7.27
C ASP A 197 11.47 9.35 -6.72
N LEU A 198 10.24 9.37 -7.22
CA LEU A 198 9.26 8.34 -6.95
C LEU A 198 8.28 8.25 -8.11
N SER A 199 8.26 7.13 -8.81
CA SER A 199 7.31 6.90 -9.90
C SER A 199 6.84 5.46 -9.94
N ILE A 200 5.60 5.25 -10.39
CA ILE A 200 5.08 3.92 -10.70
C ILE A 200 4.74 3.85 -12.18
N TRP A 201 5.23 2.78 -12.79
CA TRP A 201 5.08 2.48 -14.21
C TRP A 201 4.32 1.19 -14.39
N VAL A 202 3.43 1.15 -15.37
CA VAL A 202 2.58 0.01 -15.66
C VAL A 202 2.69 -0.39 -17.12
N THR A 203 2.50 -1.67 -17.38
CA THR A 203 2.25 -2.26 -18.70
C THR A 203 1.04 -3.18 -18.55
N LYS A 204 0.66 -3.90 -19.59
CA LYS A 204 -0.35 -4.96 -19.48
C LYS A 204 -0.01 -6.07 -18.49
N ASP A 205 1.26 -6.42 -18.30
CA ASP A 205 1.62 -7.66 -17.58
C ASP A 205 2.49 -7.45 -16.34
N GLN A 206 2.78 -6.21 -15.98
CA GLN A 206 3.67 -5.88 -14.86
C GLN A 206 3.57 -4.41 -14.44
N ALA A 207 3.95 -4.18 -13.18
CA ALA A 207 4.14 -2.85 -12.61
C ALA A 207 5.55 -2.72 -12.02
N HIS A 208 6.15 -1.56 -12.20
CA HIS A 208 7.46 -1.17 -11.69
C HIS A 208 7.34 0.07 -10.81
N VAL A 209 8.18 0.15 -9.78
CA VAL A 209 8.40 1.37 -9.01
C VAL A 209 9.82 1.84 -9.23
N TYR A 210 10.01 3.15 -9.32
CA TYR A 210 11.32 3.78 -9.16
C TYR A 210 11.28 4.57 -7.85
N LEU A 211 12.29 4.37 -7.02
CA LEU A 211 12.52 5.12 -5.79
C LEU A 211 13.96 5.65 -5.84
N LYS A 212 14.12 6.98 -5.85
CA LYS A 212 15.41 7.69 -5.98
C LYS A 212 16.20 7.17 -7.19
N SER A 213 15.52 7.02 -8.34
CA SER A 213 16.04 6.42 -9.57
C SER A 213 16.46 4.93 -9.48
N SER A 214 16.13 4.21 -8.40
CA SER A 214 16.32 2.76 -8.31
C SER A 214 15.03 2.04 -8.67
N GLY A 215 15.06 1.30 -9.79
CA GLY A 215 13.89 0.61 -10.33
C GLY A 215 13.70 -0.80 -9.76
N LYS A 216 12.45 -1.15 -9.43
CA LYS A 216 12.07 -2.51 -9.02
C LYS A 216 10.76 -2.95 -9.66
N ARG A 217 10.75 -4.19 -10.17
CA ARG A 217 9.50 -4.87 -10.55
C ARG A 217 8.69 -5.25 -9.31
N ILE A 218 7.55 -4.61 -9.11
CA ILE A 218 6.68 -4.77 -7.94
C ILE A 218 5.49 -5.68 -8.20
N ALA A 219 5.07 -5.87 -9.45
CA ALA A 219 4.06 -6.86 -9.82
C ALA A 219 4.38 -7.53 -11.16
N GLN A 220 3.98 -8.79 -11.30
CA GLN A 220 3.95 -9.53 -12.57
C GLN A 220 2.59 -10.21 -12.65
N THR A 221 1.62 -9.50 -13.25
CA THR A 221 0.22 -9.88 -13.33
C THR A 221 -0.39 -9.19 -14.54
N THR A 222 -1.38 -9.82 -15.15
CA THR A 222 -2.11 -9.22 -16.27
C THR A 222 -3.13 -8.21 -15.74
N PHE A 223 -3.08 -7.00 -16.26
CA PHE A 223 -4.05 -5.92 -16.10
C PHE A 223 -4.92 -5.91 -17.37
N PRO A 224 -6.20 -6.31 -17.27
CA PRO A 224 -7.05 -6.39 -18.44
C PRO A 224 -7.30 -5.02 -19.07
N GLU A 225 -7.40 -5.02 -20.40
CA GLU A 225 -7.69 -3.81 -21.15
C GLU A 225 -9.14 -3.37 -20.91
N ASN A 226 -9.34 -2.06 -20.78
CA ASN A 226 -10.63 -1.43 -20.50
C ASN A 226 -11.30 -1.90 -19.19
N GLU A 227 -10.57 -2.53 -18.29
CA GLU A 227 -11.05 -2.90 -16.94
C GLU A 227 -10.30 -2.14 -15.86
N TRP A 228 -11.02 -1.80 -14.79
CA TRP A 228 -10.44 -1.16 -13.62
C TRP A 228 -9.62 -2.17 -12.80
N SER A 229 -8.38 -1.80 -12.51
CA SER A 229 -7.50 -2.48 -11.56
C SER A 229 -7.11 -1.53 -10.43
N HIS A 230 -7.02 -2.05 -9.22
CA HIS A 230 -6.53 -1.31 -8.06
C HIS A 230 -5.11 -1.77 -7.74
N LEU A 231 -4.17 -0.83 -7.63
CA LEU A 231 -2.79 -1.11 -7.25
C LEU A 231 -2.45 -0.36 -5.96
N CYS A 232 -1.91 -1.09 -4.98
CA CYS A 232 -1.25 -0.48 -3.84
C CYS A 232 0.21 -0.94 -3.76
N TRP A 233 1.13 0.00 -3.62
CA TRP A 233 2.52 -0.27 -3.27
C TRP A 233 2.82 0.32 -1.89
N ILE A 234 3.46 -0.47 -1.04
CA ILE A 234 3.77 -0.10 0.35
C ILE A 234 5.25 -0.33 0.58
N TRP A 235 5.92 0.61 1.22
CA TRP A 235 7.35 0.57 1.49
C TRP A 235 7.68 1.18 2.85
N GLU A 236 8.79 0.72 3.44
CA GLU A 236 9.42 1.34 4.61
C GLU A 236 10.95 1.41 4.43
N ASN A 237 11.59 2.33 5.15
CA ASN A 237 13.01 2.64 5.08
C ASN A 237 13.95 1.51 5.51
N SER A 238 13.42 0.36 5.95
CA SER A 238 14.19 -0.87 6.11
C SER A 238 14.52 -1.51 4.75
N GLY A 239 13.88 -1.07 3.66
CA GLY A 239 13.92 -1.65 2.34
C GLY A 239 12.81 -2.68 2.09
N ARG A 240 11.98 -2.98 3.10
CA ARG A 240 10.82 -3.88 2.94
C ARG A 240 9.73 -3.21 2.11
N TRP A 241 9.10 -3.98 1.25
CA TRP A 241 7.97 -3.52 0.45
C TRP A 241 6.94 -4.62 0.19
N LEU A 242 5.69 -4.19 -0.07
CA LEU A 242 4.54 -5.03 -0.38
C LEU A 242 3.81 -4.45 -1.61
N THR A 243 3.15 -5.30 -2.37
CA THR A 243 2.34 -4.89 -3.51
C THR A 243 1.05 -5.67 -3.54
N TYR A 244 -0.06 -4.94 -3.55
CA TYR A 244 -1.40 -5.49 -3.63
C TYR A 244 -2.03 -5.10 -4.97
N VAL A 245 -2.74 -6.04 -5.59
CA VAL A 245 -3.55 -5.79 -6.77
C VAL A 245 -4.95 -6.31 -6.50
N ASN A 246 -5.95 -5.45 -6.68
CA ASN A 246 -7.36 -5.72 -6.40
C ASN A 246 -7.60 -6.24 -4.96
N GLY A 247 -6.90 -5.64 -3.99
CA GLY A 247 -6.99 -6.00 -2.56
C GLY A 247 -6.15 -7.22 -2.16
N ASP A 248 -5.62 -8.00 -3.11
CA ASP A 248 -4.81 -9.18 -2.84
C ASP A 248 -3.32 -8.88 -2.85
N LEU A 249 -2.57 -9.42 -1.87
CA LEU A 249 -1.12 -9.38 -1.88
C LEU A 249 -0.58 -10.18 -3.08
N LYS A 250 0.03 -9.50 -4.06
CA LYS A 250 0.65 -10.13 -5.23
C LYS A 250 2.13 -10.36 -5.05
N LYS A 251 2.82 -9.47 -4.34
CA LYS A 251 4.26 -9.56 -4.16
C LYS A 251 4.72 -8.87 -2.88
N ALA A 252 5.81 -9.38 -2.33
CA ALA A 252 6.53 -8.80 -1.21
C ALA A 252 8.03 -8.92 -1.48
N GLY A 253 8.82 -8.05 -0.88
CA GLY A 253 10.26 -8.11 -1.04
C GLY A 253 11.02 -7.22 -0.08
N PHE A 254 12.33 -7.20 -0.31
CA PHE A 254 13.30 -6.44 0.44
C PHE A 254 14.39 -5.99 -0.53
N GLU A 255 14.69 -4.70 -0.55
CA GLU A 255 15.82 -4.15 -1.29
C GLU A 255 16.93 -3.74 -0.33
N ALA A 256 18.13 -4.29 -0.54
CA ALA A 256 19.29 -4.03 0.30
C ALA A 256 20.07 -2.77 -0.07
N ASN A 257 19.63 -2.04 -1.10
CA ASN A 257 20.33 -0.83 -1.54
C ASN A 257 19.98 0.36 -0.64
N ASP A 258 20.92 1.27 -0.50
CA ASP A 258 20.83 2.49 0.30
C ASP A 258 19.64 3.38 -0.07
N LYS A 259 19.29 3.44 -1.36
CA LYS A 259 18.15 4.20 -1.88
C LYS A 259 16.81 3.74 -1.28
N PHE A 260 16.60 2.43 -1.18
CA PHE A 260 15.42 1.83 -0.54
C PHE A 260 15.56 1.68 0.98
N GLN A 261 16.78 1.73 1.52
CA GLN A 261 17.06 1.64 2.96
C GLN A 261 17.27 2.99 3.65
N SER A 262 16.74 4.07 3.06
CA SER A 262 16.83 5.41 3.62
C SER A 262 15.47 6.08 3.58
N SER A 263 15.21 6.95 4.57
CA SER A 263 13.99 7.74 4.64
C SER A 263 13.71 8.45 3.32
N PHE A 264 12.44 8.61 2.99
CA PHE A 264 12.06 9.54 1.94
C PHE A 264 12.46 10.96 2.39
N PRO A 265 13.18 11.72 1.55
CA PRO A 265 13.74 13.01 1.96
C PRO A 265 12.63 13.98 2.36
N ASP A 266 12.99 14.88 3.28
CA ASP A 266 12.16 16.05 3.58
C ASP A 266 12.34 17.07 2.45
N SER A 267 11.50 16.98 1.42
CA SER A 267 11.67 17.81 0.23
C SER A 267 10.35 18.33 -0.32
N LEU A 268 10.40 19.55 -0.85
CA LEU A 268 9.36 20.04 -1.76
C LEU A 268 9.52 19.34 -3.11
N GLY A 269 8.40 19.03 -3.76
CA GLY A 269 8.42 18.48 -5.10
C GLY A 269 7.11 18.67 -5.84
N ASN A 270 7.07 18.18 -7.07
CA ASN A 270 5.88 18.19 -7.91
C ASN A 270 5.46 16.74 -8.18
N LEU A 271 4.17 16.46 -8.05
CA LEU A 271 3.57 15.18 -8.40
C LEU A 271 2.72 15.38 -9.66
N VAL A 272 3.04 14.63 -10.69
CA VAL A 272 2.35 14.58 -11.98
C VAL A 272 1.70 13.22 -12.15
N LEU A 273 0.45 13.18 -12.61
CA LEU A 273 -0.22 11.92 -12.97
C LEU A 273 -0.17 11.66 -14.47
N GLY A 274 -0.06 10.38 -14.82
CA GLY A 274 -0.21 9.88 -16.19
C GLY A 274 0.92 10.20 -17.16
N GLN A 275 2.01 10.82 -16.71
CA GLN A 275 3.11 11.22 -17.58
C GLN A 275 4.45 11.14 -16.86
N ASP A 276 5.50 10.92 -17.64
CA ASP A 276 6.89 11.12 -17.23
C ASP A 276 7.36 12.50 -17.68
N LYS A 277 8.14 13.17 -16.83
CA LYS A 277 8.60 14.54 -17.08
C LYS A 277 10.12 14.52 -17.22
N ASP A 278 10.57 13.99 -18.35
CA ASP A 278 11.96 14.13 -18.77
C ASP A 278 12.17 15.52 -19.39
N GLU A 279 13.33 16.14 -19.12
CA GLU A 279 13.67 17.49 -19.61
C GLU A 279 13.71 17.57 -21.16
N ASP A 280 13.92 16.43 -21.84
CA ASP A 280 14.05 16.32 -23.29
C ASP A 280 12.75 15.84 -23.97
N THR A 281 11.89 16.81 -24.23
CA THR A 281 10.53 16.82 -24.83
C THR A 281 10.28 16.08 -26.18
N ILE A 282 11.02 15.05 -26.60
CA ILE A 282 10.85 14.45 -27.94
C ILE A 282 10.00 13.15 -27.97
N ASN A 283 9.73 12.48 -26.84
CA ASN A 283 8.97 11.21 -26.84
C ASN A 283 7.93 11.08 -25.72
N GLN A 284 7.32 12.18 -25.28
CA GLN A 284 6.35 12.17 -24.16
C GLN A 284 5.12 11.29 -24.43
N ASP A 285 4.76 11.09 -25.71
CA ASP A 285 3.73 10.14 -26.14
C ASP A 285 4.04 8.69 -25.75
N ALA A 286 5.33 8.30 -25.74
CA ALA A 286 5.72 6.91 -25.59
C ALA A 286 5.56 6.38 -24.16
N GLN A 287 5.52 7.28 -23.18
CA GLN A 287 5.54 6.98 -21.74
C GLN A 287 4.32 7.53 -21.00
N MET A 288 3.41 8.22 -21.69
CA MET A 288 2.12 8.62 -21.12
C MET A 288 1.26 7.37 -20.82
N LEU A 289 0.47 7.44 -19.75
CA LEU A 289 -0.63 6.51 -19.53
C LEU A 289 -1.69 6.65 -20.61
N HIS A 290 -1.97 5.57 -21.35
CA HIS A 290 -3.16 5.49 -22.21
C HIS A 290 -4.29 4.82 -21.44
N GLY A 291 -5.09 5.62 -20.74
CA GLY A 291 -5.99 5.07 -19.75
C GLY A 291 -6.69 6.09 -18.88
N SER A 292 -7.12 5.63 -17.71
CA SER A 292 -7.75 6.46 -16.69
C SER A 292 -7.12 6.20 -15.33
N ILE A 293 -7.06 7.21 -14.47
CA ILE A 293 -6.73 7.07 -13.03
C ILE A 293 -7.90 7.58 -12.20
N SER A 294 -8.15 6.94 -11.06
CA SER A 294 -9.08 7.40 -10.04
C SER A 294 -8.54 7.10 -8.64
N GLN A 295 -8.99 7.87 -7.65
CA GLN A 295 -8.68 7.69 -6.23
C GLN A 295 -7.19 7.49 -5.93
N PHE A 296 -6.36 8.35 -6.52
CA PHE A 296 -4.94 8.37 -6.22
C PHE A 296 -4.72 8.92 -4.81
N MET A 297 -4.10 8.10 -3.96
CA MET A 297 -3.85 8.38 -2.56
C MET A 297 -2.39 8.06 -2.20
N ILE A 298 -1.76 8.94 -1.41
CA ILE A 298 -0.46 8.67 -0.78
C ILE A 298 -0.59 8.86 0.73
N TYR A 299 -0.07 7.90 1.48
CA TYR A 299 -0.02 7.87 2.93
C TYR A 299 1.44 7.95 3.41
N ASN A 300 1.73 8.71 4.47
CA ASN A 300 3.05 8.74 5.15
C ASN A 300 3.19 7.64 6.21
N SER A 301 2.57 6.49 5.96
CA SER A 301 2.63 5.33 6.84
C SER A 301 2.47 4.04 6.04
N MET A 302 2.82 2.91 6.66
CA MET A 302 2.50 1.59 6.11
C MET A 302 1.03 1.27 6.36
N LEU A 303 0.26 1.09 5.30
CA LEU A 303 -1.07 0.51 5.39
C LEU A 303 -0.96 -0.97 5.78
N THR A 304 -1.85 -1.41 6.67
CA THR A 304 -2.03 -2.83 6.96
C THR A 304 -2.78 -3.52 5.83
N ARG A 305 -2.86 -4.85 5.87
CA ARG A 305 -3.70 -5.61 4.92
C ARG A 305 -5.16 -5.17 4.97
N ASP A 306 -5.69 -4.98 6.18
CA ASP A 306 -7.10 -4.61 6.36
C ASP A 306 -7.36 -3.19 5.83
N ASP A 307 -6.38 -2.28 6.01
CA ASP A 307 -6.45 -0.95 5.41
C ASP A 307 -6.46 -1.01 3.88
N VAL A 308 -5.62 -1.84 3.26
CA VAL A 308 -5.60 -1.98 1.79
C VAL A 308 -6.93 -2.54 1.27
N VAL A 309 -7.51 -3.53 1.95
CA VAL A 309 -8.84 -4.04 1.62
C VAL A 309 -9.89 -2.95 1.77
N ALA A 310 -9.79 -2.13 2.81
CA ALA A 310 -10.67 -1.00 3.02
C ALA A 310 -10.53 0.04 1.90
N VAL A 311 -9.31 0.43 1.49
CA VAL A 311 -9.06 1.33 0.35
C VAL A 311 -9.67 0.76 -0.93
N TYR A 312 -9.42 -0.52 -1.22
CA TYR A 312 -10.00 -1.21 -2.38
C TYR A 312 -11.54 -1.16 -2.37
N GLN A 313 -12.17 -1.23 -1.20
CA GLN A 313 -13.61 -1.17 -1.04
C GLN A 313 -14.17 0.26 -0.85
N ASN A 314 -13.38 1.30 -1.12
CA ASN A 314 -13.78 2.71 -0.94
C ASN A 314 -14.08 3.11 0.51
N ARG A 315 -13.38 2.46 1.43
CA ARG A 315 -13.44 2.70 2.89
C ARG A 315 -12.06 3.08 3.41
N ALA A 316 -11.28 3.75 2.57
CA ALA A 316 -9.91 4.11 2.82
C ALA A 316 -9.74 4.81 4.18
N PRO A 317 -8.70 4.45 4.96
CA PRO A 317 -8.37 5.20 6.17
C PRO A 317 -8.03 6.64 5.77
N ILE A 318 -8.35 7.56 6.67
CA ILE A 318 -8.13 9.01 6.45
C ILE A 318 -6.90 9.55 7.17
N ASP A 319 -6.38 8.78 8.12
CA ASP A 319 -5.20 9.15 8.88
C ASP A 319 -3.99 9.12 7.94
N ASN A 320 -3.02 10.00 8.19
CA ASN A 320 -1.71 9.95 7.54
C ASN A 320 -1.75 10.16 6.01
N ILE A 321 -2.82 10.73 5.45
CA ILE A 321 -2.89 11.08 4.03
C ILE A 321 -2.01 12.31 3.75
N VAL A 322 -1.04 12.16 2.85
CA VAL A 322 -0.21 13.23 2.30
C VAL A 322 -0.81 13.79 1.02
N VAL A 323 -1.28 12.89 0.14
CA VAL A 323 -1.94 13.24 -1.12
C VAL A 323 -3.29 12.56 -1.16
N GLY A 324 -4.34 13.37 -1.27
CA GLY A 324 -5.72 12.92 -1.40
C GLY A 324 -6.29 13.22 -2.77
N TRP A 325 -7.08 12.28 -3.31
CA TRP A 325 -7.63 12.39 -4.66
C TRP A 325 -8.42 13.68 -4.91
N TRP A 326 -9.14 14.16 -3.89
CA TRP A 326 -9.90 15.41 -3.95
C TRP A 326 -9.05 16.63 -4.31
N GLN A 327 -7.74 16.61 -4.07
CA GLN A 327 -6.84 17.72 -4.42
C GLN A 327 -6.74 17.92 -5.94
N PHE A 328 -6.96 16.86 -6.74
CA PHE A 328 -6.91 16.94 -8.20
C PHE A 328 -8.18 17.53 -8.82
N LYS A 329 -9.31 17.55 -8.11
CA LYS A 329 -10.61 17.97 -8.65
C LYS A 329 -10.62 19.38 -9.25
N ASN A 330 -9.83 20.29 -8.68
CA ASN A 330 -9.73 21.68 -9.15
C ASN A 330 -8.58 21.93 -10.14
N ILE A 331 -7.65 20.98 -10.27
CA ILE A 331 -6.44 21.10 -11.10
C ILE A 331 -6.72 20.66 -12.54
N THR A 332 -7.72 19.80 -12.72
CA THR A 332 -8.06 19.16 -13.99
C THR A 332 -9.05 19.93 -14.85
N ASN A 333 -9.37 21.19 -14.56
CA ASN A 333 -10.22 22.06 -15.40
C ASN A 333 -9.54 22.50 -16.72
N SER A 334 -8.63 21.69 -17.23
CA SER A 334 -7.87 21.95 -18.44
C SER A 334 -8.53 21.28 -19.66
N PRO A 335 -8.59 21.92 -20.84
CA PRO A 335 -9.34 21.42 -22.00
C PRO A 335 -8.91 20.06 -22.57
N THR A 336 -7.76 19.50 -22.15
CA THR A 336 -7.25 18.20 -22.63
C THR A 336 -7.46 17.04 -21.67
N ASN A 337 -7.77 17.32 -20.40
CA ASN A 337 -8.12 16.29 -19.42
C ASN A 337 -9.62 16.40 -19.18
N GLU A 338 -10.37 15.49 -19.77
CA GLU A 338 -11.78 15.40 -19.41
C GLU A 338 -11.88 14.76 -18.03
N ILE A 339 -12.37 15.53 -17.06
CA ILE A 339 -12.95 14.94 -15.85
C ILE A 339 -14.20 14.20 -16.31
N ALA A 340 -14.10 12.89 -16.41
CA ALA A 340 -15.29 12.07 -16.59
C ALA A 340 -16.00 11.98 -15.22
N GLU A 341 -17.15 12.65 -15.10
CA GLU A 341 -18.09 12.39 -14.00
C GLU A 341 -18.71 10.99 -14.23
N GLY A 342 -18.06 9.97 -13.66
CA GLY A 342 -18.46 8.55 -13.71
C GLY A 342 -17.84 7.75 -14.88
N PRO A 343 -17.92 6.39 -14.87
CA PRO A 343 -18.21 5.50 -13.78
C PRO A 343 -16.89 5.12 -13.09
N PHE A 344 -16.74 5.56 -11.84
CA PHE A 344 -16.18 4.68 -10.82
C PHE A 344 -16.82 3.29 -10.99
N PRO A 345 -16.16 2.16 -10.74
CA PRO A 345 -16.80 0.87 -10.98
C PRO A 345 -17.97 0.68 -10.02
N LYS A 346 -19.14 1.19 -10.41
CA LYS A 346 -20.46 0.89 -9.85
C LYS A 346 -20.66 -0.62 -9.89
N GLU A 347 -20.10 -1.24 -10.92
CA GLU A 347 -19.98 -2.68 -11.15
C GLU A 347 -19.16 -3.45 -10.08
N ILE A 348 -18.26 -2.80 -9.33
CA ILE A 348 -17.51 -3.44 -8.22
C ILE A 348 -18.24 -3.27 -6.89
N LEU A 349 -18.87 -2.10 -6.66
CA LEU A 349 -19.62 -1.83 -5.43
C LEU A 349 -20.93 -2.64 -5.35
N ASP A 350 -21.56 -2.95 -6.49
CA ASP A 350 -22.81 -3.72 -6.53
C ASP A 350 -22.58 -5.26 -6.43
N ARG A 351 -21.33 -5.74 -6.40
CA ARG A 351 -21.00 -7.18 -6.32
C ARG A 351 -20.95 -7.76 -4.90
N GLU A 352 -21.03 -6.95 -3.85
CA GLU A 352 -20.99 -7.41 -2.44
C GLU A 352 -22.37 -7.46 -1.74
N VAL A 353 -23.48 -7.45 -2.48
CA VAL A 353 -24.82 -7.69 -1.92
C VAL A 353 -25.51 -8.87 -2.61
N VAL A 354 -24.97 -10.07 -2.44
CA VAL A 354 -25.70 -11.35 -2.61
C VAL A 354 -25.36 -12.29 -1.48
#